data_AF-A0A388STN1-F1
#
_entry.id   AF-A0A388STN1-F1
#
_cell.length_a   1.000
_cell.length_b   1.000
_cell.length_c   1.000
_cell.angle_alpha   90.00
_cell.angle_beta   90.00
_cell.angle_gamma   90.00
#
_symmetry.space_group_name_H-M   'P 1'
#
loop_
_entity.id
_entity.type
_entity.pdbx_description
1 polymer ?
#
loop_
_entity_poly.entity_id
_entity_poly.type
_entity_poly.pdbx_seq_one_letter_code
_entity_poly.pdbx_strand_id
1 'polypeptide(L)'
;MARVPRTPKTPDTTGAPCTRPHAKPHARRNAPAPDPSACARCAAEGPTCCSTTPGEEEFCFPLSRSEWERIVEWCDHVGGFATERNTRPFVDGMKRLFPGESAAVEALFPLHGEHLRLAVDRRGDCAFLGAEGCRLPREVRPWYCRLFPLWMRGERITLFTPDHCVAVREGRTLANVLAAVHLTEKDVRLLFGRMRLAWGLPPLDPFESGLPFAAPNGAQDADDTAADTVDDAAPASPPAVPLPKPQPVPDPAAAPRGRRRPPRPGKPGALDDGPETL
;
A
#
# COMPACT_ATOMS: atom_id res chain seq x y z
N MET A 1 62.17 -40.25 23.22
CA MET A 1 61.54 -39.59 22.06
C MET A 1 60.29 -38.87 22.54
N ALA A 2 60.39 -37.57 22.84
CA ALA A 2 59.35 -36.78 23.51
C ALA A 2 58.49 -36.02 22.48
N ARG A 3 57.15 -36.09 22.65
CA ARG A 3 56.15 -35.43 21.80
C ARG A 3 56.11 -33.92 22.08
N VAL A 4 56.17 -33.13 21.01
CA VAL A 4 56.01 -31.67 21.02
C VAL A 4 54.54 -31.29 21.26
N PRO A 5 54.21 -30.34 22.16
CA PRO A 5 52.85 -29.84 22.34
C PRO A 5 52.51 -28.78 21.28
N ARG A 6 51.32 -28.90 20.67
CA ARG A 6 50.77 -27.89 19.74
C ARG A 6 50.05 -26.81 20.54
N THR A 7 50.45 -25.55 20.34
CA THR A 7 49.76 -24.35 20.83
C THR A 7 48.47 -24.06 20.03
N PRO A 8 47.42 -23.48 20.65
CA PRO A 8 46.20 -23.10 19.97
C PRO A 8 46.40 -21.76 19.24
N LYS A 9 46.06 -21.72 17.93
CA LYS A 9 45.98 -20.47 17.16
C LYS A 9 44.71 -19.70 17.52
N THR A 10 44.89 -18.44 17.88
CA THR A 10 43.87 -17.38 17.98
C THR A 10 43.15 -17.17 16.63
N PRO A 11 41.83 -16.92 16.62
CA PRO A 11 41.14 -16.55 15.39
C PRO A 11 41.40 -15.07 15.07
N ASP A 12 41.98 -14.86 13.89
CA ASP A 12 42.25 -13.55 13.32
C ASP A 12 40.94 -12.85 12.96
N THR A 13 40.77 -11.63 13.47
CA THR A 13 39.57 -10.82 13.31
C THR A 13 39.81 -9.86 12.16
N THR A 14 39.39 -10.24 10.95
CA THR A 14 39.31 -9.32 9.81
C THR A 14 38.00 -9.59 9.09
N GLY A 15 36.96 -8.85 9.48
CA GLY A 15 35.64 -8.92 8.87
C GLY A 15 35.63 -8.24 7.51
N ALA A 16 36.10 -8.95 6.48
CA ALA A 16 35.83 -8.60 5.09
C ALA A 16 34.32 -8.68 4.81
N PRO A 17 33.73 -7.76 4.04
CA PRO A 17 32.33 -7.82 3.66
C PRO A 17 32.06 -9.13 2.90
N CYS A 18 31.09 -9.88 3.41
CA CYS A 18 30.70 -11.18 2.87
C CYS A 18 30.11 -10.97 1.47
N THR A 19 30.94 -11.08 0.44
CA THR A 19 30.53 -11.22 -0.96
C THR A 19 29.89 -12.59 -1.12
N ARG A 20 28.59 -12.68 -0.81
CA ARG A 20 27.79 -13.83 -1.23
C ARG A 20 27.49 -13.72 -2.73
N PRO A 21 27.59 -14.83 -3.47
CA PRO A 21 27.43 -14.85 -4.90
C PRO A 21 26.01 -14.41 -5.25
N HIS A 22 25.94 -13.47 -6.19
CA HIS A 22 24.73 -13.00 -6.84
C HIS A 22 23.72 -14.14 -7.00
N ALA A 23 22.60 -14.05 -6.27
CA ALA A 23 21.39 -14.72 -6.69
C ALA A 23 21.19 -14.31 -8.15
N LYS A 24 21.15 -15.31 -9.04
CA LYS A 24 20.92 -15.11 -10.47
C LYS A 24 19.73 -14.14 -10.61
N PRO A 25 19.84 -13.08 -11.43
CA PRO A 25 18.69 -12.23 -11.68
C PRO A 25 17.61 -13.14 -12.22
N HIS A 26 16.53 -13.33 -11.47
CA HIS A 26 15.36 -13.98 -12.02
C HIS A 26 15.05 -13.21 -13.29
N ALA A 27 15.11 -13.93 -14.42
CA ALA A 27 14.88 -13.39 -15.74
C ALA A 27 13.67 -12.47 -15.64
N ARG A 28 13.88 -11.21 -16.05
CA ARG A 28 12.84 -10.18 -16.16
C ARG A 28 11.59 -10.86 -16.71
N ARG A 29 10.63 -11.22 -15.85
CA ARG A 29 9.29 -11.61 -16.30
C ARG A 29 8.78 -10.36 -16.96
N ASN A 30 8.87 -10.31 -18.30
CA ASN A 30 8.46 -9.22 -19.18
C ASN A 30 7.93 -8.03 -18.40
N ALA A 31 8.85 -7.24 -17.83
CA ALA A 31 8.45 -6.10 -17.03
C ALA A 31 7.71 -5.19 -18.01
N PRO A 32 6.39 -4.95 -17.84
CA PRO A 32 5.70 -4.01 -18.70
C PRO A 32 6.48 -2.70 -18.64
N ALA A 33 6.63 -2.04 -19.80
CA ALA A 33 7.36 -0.79 -19.91
C ALA A 33 6.87 0.21 -18.84
N PRO A 34 7.75 1.04 -18.26
CA PRO A 34 7.32 2.10 -17.35
C PRO A 34 6.26 2.93 -18.07
N ASP A 35 5.07 3.00 -17.45
CA ASP A 35 3.92 3.76 -17.96
C ASP A 35 4.36 5.22 -18.18
N PRO A 36 4.39 5.74 -19.43
CA PRO A 36 4.69 7.15 -19.68
C PRO A 36 3.45 8.01 -19.40
N SER A 37 2.79 7.75 -18.28
CA SER A 37 1.74 8.60 -17.74
C SER A 37 2.36 9.74 -16.94
N ALA A 38 1.57 10.75 -16.62
CA ALA A 38 2.01 11.94 -15.89
C ALA A 38 2.94 11.65 -14.68
N CYS A 39 2.87 10.45 -14.09
CA CYS A 39 3.75 9.99 -13.00
C CYS A 39 5.25 9.94 -13.34
N ALA A 40 5.66 9.51 -14.53
CA ALA A 40 7.07 9.48 -14.91
C ALA A 40 7.62 10.92 -15.05
N ARG A 41 6.81 11.83 -15.63
CA ARG A 41 7.13 13.27 -15.68
C ARG A 41 7.14 13.90 -14.29
N CYS A 42 6.17 13.57 -13.43
CA CYS A 42 6.15 14.01 -12.04
C CYS A 42 7.46 13.63 -11.33
N ALA A 43 7.95 12.40 -11.52
CA ALA A 43 9.19 11.93 -10.89
C ALA A 43 10.43 12.71 -11.31
N ALA A 44 10.46 13.21 -12.55
CA ALA A 44 11.56 14.05 -13.05
C ALA A 44 11.46 15.52 -12.56
N GLU A 45 10.24 16.06 -12.45
CA GLU A 45 10.04 17.46 -12.07
C GLU A 45 10.08 17.70 -10.57
N GLY A 46 9.47 16.79 -9.78
CA GLY A 46 9.29 16.94 -8.33
C GLY A 46 8.54 18.21 -7.90
N PRO A 47 8.12 18.30 -6.63
CA PRO A 47 7.84 17.20 -5.70
C PRO A 47 6.66 16.32 -6.17
N THR A 48 6.56 15.09 -5.64
CA THR A 48 5.60 14.08 -6.12
C THR A 48 4.73 13.52 -4.99
N CYS A 49 3.64 12.82 -5.34
CA CYS A 49 2.90 12.00 -4.38
C CYS A 49 3.69 10.78 -3.84
N CYS A 50 4.84 10.48 -4.44
CA CYS A 50 5.77 9.44 -4.01
C CYS A 50 6.87 9.99 -3.08
N SER A 51 6.86 11.27 -2.75
CA SER A 51 7.77 11.92 -1.81
C SER A 51 6.96 12.54 -0.67
N THR A 52 7.47 12.41 0.55
CA THR A 52 6.90 13.08 1.74
C THR A 52 7.97 13.94 2.40
N THR A 53 7.56 14.91 3.22
CA THR A 53 8.51 15.64 4.07
C THR A 53 9.05 14.66 5.12
N PRO A 54 10.38 14.53 5.31
CA PRO A 54 10.91 13.72 6.40
C PRO A 54 10.34 14.15 7.76
N GLY A 55 9.82 13.19 8.52
CA GLY A 55 9.07 13.42 9.77
C GLY A 55 7.54 13.49 9.61
N GLU A 56 7.02 13.53 8.38
CA GLU A 56 5.58 13.49 8.07
C GLU A 56 5.12 12.11 7.58
N GLU A 57 5.88 11.05 7.88
CA GLU A 57 5.58 9.71 7.40
C GLU A 57 4.26 9.15 7.94
N GLU A 58 3.79 9.65 9.10
CA GLU A 58 2.49 9.31 9.69
C GLU A 58 1.29 9.66 8.80
N PHE A 59 1.47 10.54 7.81
CA PHE A 59 0.42 10.92 6.86
C PHE A 59 0.47 10.14 5.55
N CYS A 60 1.44 9.22 5.38
CA CYS A 60 1.47 8.35 4.22
C CYS A 60 0.23 7.45 4.21
N PHE A 61 -0.44 7.35 3.06
CA PHE A 61 -1.68 6.59 2.97
C PHE A 61 -1.45 5.09 3.30
N PRO A 62 -2.31 4.48 4.13
CA PRO A 62 -2.09 3.12 4.60
C PRO A 62 -2.33 2.07 3.51
N LEU A 63 -1.74 0.89 3.70
CA LEU A 63 -1.92 -0.28 2.84
C LEU A 63 -2.90 -1.27 3.47
N SER A 64 -3.78 -1.84 2.67
CA SER A 64 -4.47 -3.07 3.04
C SER A 64 -3.50 -4.26 3.05
N ARG A 65 -3.89 -5.32 3.77
CA ARG A 65 -3.16 -6.59 3.76
C ARG A 65 -3.02 -7.18 2.34
N SER A 66 -4.09 -7.11 1.55
CA SER A 66 -4.07 -7.63 0.17
C SER A 66 -3.13 -6.84 -0.75
N GLU A 67 -2.95 -5.54 -0.52
CA GLU A 67 -1.97 -4.75 -1.27
C GLU A 67 -0.55 -5.12 -0.87
N TRP A 68 -0.30 -5.30 0.43
CA TRP A 68 0.99 -5.77 0.92
C TRP A 68 1.35 -7.13 0.31
N GLU A 69 0.43 -8.11 0.36
CA GLU A 69 0.64 -9.45 -0.22
C GLU A 69 0.96 -9.37 -1.72
N ARG A 70 0.16 -8.63 -2.50
CA ARG A 70 0.37 -8.45 -3.94
C ARG A 70 1.70 -7.78 -4.28
N ILE A 71 2.12 -6.78 -3.49
CA ILE A 71 3.41 -6.10 -3.71
C ILE A 71 4.55 -7.03 -3.31
N VAL A 72 4.43 -7.77 -2.21
CA VAL A 72 5.42 -8.76 -1.75
C VAL A 72 5.61 -9.90 -2.75
N GLU A 73 4.55 -10.36 -3.42
CA GLU A 73 4.67 -11.35 -4.50
C GLU A 73 5.46 -10.83 -5.71
N TRP A 74 5.46 -9.51 -5.91
CA TRP A 74 6.20 -8.88 -6.99
C TRP A 74 7.64 -8.52 -6.61
N CYS A 75 7.88 -8.16 -5.34
CA CYS A 75 9.19 -7.76 -4.83
C CYS A 75 9.86 -8.94 -4.10
N ASP A 76 11.10 -9.29 -4.43
CA ASP A 76 11.95 -10.19 -3.62
C ASP A 76 12.40 -9.50 -2.29
N HIS A 77 11.41 -9.21 -1.45
CA HIS A 77 11.38 -9.10 0.02
C HIS A 77 12.28 -8.13 0.81
N VAL A 78 12.83 -7.02 0.27
CA VAL A 78 13.60 -6.08 1.13
C VAL A 78 13.17 -4.61 0.99
N GLY A 79 12.80 -4.01 2.12
CA GLY A 79 12.82 -2.55 2.35
C GLY A 79 11.65 -1.72 1.81
N GLY A 80 10.59 -2.35 1.28
CA GLY A 80 9.47 -1.65 0.65
C GLY A 80 8.37 -1.14 1.59
N PHE A 81 8.39 -1.52 2.87
CA PHE A 81 7.28 -1.29 3.80
C PHE A 81 7.77 -0.84 5.17
N ALA A 82 6.92 -0.07 5.85
CA ALA A 82 7.09 0.31 7.24
C ALA A 82 5.76 0.16 7.98
N THR A 83 5.87 0.00 9.30
CA THR A 83 4.73 0.01 10.21
C THR A 83 4.76 1.33 10.97
N GLU A 84 3.61 1.98 11.09
CA GLU A 84 3.49 3.32 11.67
C GLU A 84 2.37 3.32 12.72
N ARG A 85 2.55 4.07 13.81
CA ARG A 85 1.53 4.15 14.86
C ARG A 85 0.34 4.98 14.39
N ASN A 86 -0.86 4.56 14.77
CA ASN A 86 -2.06 5.36 14.49
C ASN A 86 -2.11 6.55 15.45
N THR A 87 -1.77 7.74 14.94
CA THR A 87 -1.87 8.99 15.69
C THR A 87 -3.27 9.62 15.53
N ARG A 88 -3.63 10.56 16.39
CA ARG A 88 -4.87 11.33 16.21
C ARG A 88 -4.88 12.12 14.89
N PRO A 89 -3.80 12.87 14.53
CA PRO A 89 -3.73 13.54 13.23
C PRO A 89 -3.95 12.61 12.04
N PHE A 90 -3.35 11.42 12.06
CA PHE A 90 -3.56 10.40 11.02
C PHE A 90 -5.02 9.96 10.93
N VAL A 91 -5.63 9.54 12.05
CA VAL A 91 -7.01 9.05 12.07
C VAL A 91 -7.99 10.15 11.65
N ASP A 92 -7.78 11.39 12.08
CA ASP A 92 -8.60 12.53 11.66
C ASP A 92 -8.42 12.83 10.16
N GLY A 93 -7.21 12.64 9.62
CA GLY A 93 -6.96 12.65 8.18
C GLY A 93 -7.78 11.61 7.44
N MET A 94 -7.76 10.36 7.91
CA MET A 94 -8.55 9.28 7.32
C MET A 94 -10.06 9.56 7.37
N LYS A 95 -10.58 10.11 8.47
CA LYS A 95 -12.01 10.51 8.56
C LYS A 95 -12.41 11.57 7.54
N ARG A 96 -11.51 12.50 7.19
CA ARG A 96 -11.77 13.49 6.13
C ARG A 96 -11.87 12.85 4.75
N LEU A 97 -11.14 11.76 4.51
CA LEU A 97 -11.19 11.00 3.26
C LEU A 97 -12.45 10.12 3.14
N PHE A 98 -13.06 9.73 4.27
CA PHE A 98 -14.26 8.90 4.35
C PHE A 98 -15.37 9.62 5.17
N PRO A 99 -15.93 10.73 4.64
CA PRO A 99 -16.93 11.51 5.36
C PRO A 99 -18.19 10.69 5.63
N GLY A 100 -18.67 10.73 6.88
CA GLY A 100 -19.84 9.94 7.32
C GLY A 100 -19.49 8.55 7.84
N GLU A 101 -18.24 8.11 7.73
CA GLU A 101 -17.80 6.76 8.10
C GLU A 101 -16.81 6.75 9.28
N SER A 102 -16.89 7.75 10.17
CA SER A 102 -15.93 7.94 11.26
C SER A 102 -15.75 6.70 12.14
N ALA A 103 -16.84 6.00 12.49
CA ALA A 103 -16.78 4.79 13.30
C ALA A 103 -16.07 3.64 12.59
N ALA A 104 -16.27 3.50 11.27
CA ALA A 104 -15.58 2.48 10.47
C ALA A 104 -14.08 2.80 10.37
N VAL A 105 -13.72 4.07 10.18
CA VAL A 105 -12.32 4.51 10.17
C VAL A 105 -11.64 4.24 11.52
N GLU A 106 -12.31 4.53 12.64
CA GLU A 106 -11.77 4.26 13.99
C GLU A 106 -11.61 2.76 14.26
N ALA A 107 -12.50 1.92 13.74
CA ALA A 107 -12.39 0.47 13.84
C ALA A 107 -11.22 -0.07 13.01
N LEU A 108 -10.97 0.50 11.83
CA LEU A 108 -9.83 0.12 10.99
C LEU A 108 -8.48 0.61 11.55
N PHE A 109 -8.48 1.83 12.10
CA PHE A 109 -7.28 2.51 12.57
C PHE A 109 -7.44 2.96 14.03
N PRO A 110 -7.49 2.01 14.99
CA PRO A 110 -7.60 2.36 16.41
C PRO A 110 -6.34 3.10 16.86
N LEU A 111 -6.48 4.13 17.71
CA LEU A 111 -5.36 4.99 18.17
C LEU A 111 -4.22 4.27 18.89
N HIS A 112 -4.48 3.06 19.41
CA HIS A 112 -3.47 2.22 20.06
C HIS A 112 -2.90 1.15 19.12
N GLY A 113 -3.37 1.13 17.86
CA GLY A 113 -2.90 0.24 16.82
C GLY A 113 -1.83 0.87 15.93
N GLU A 114 -1.49 0.12 14.90
CA GLU A 114 -0.52 0.50 13.88
C GLU A 114 -1.11 0.22 12.50
N HIS A 115 -0.57 0.86 11.47
CA HIS A 115 -0.91 0.59 10.08
C HIS A 115 0.34 0.31 9.26
N LEU A 116 0.15 -0.40 8.15
CA LEU A 116 1.18 -0.64 7.15
C LEU A 116 1.21 0.53 6.17
N ARG A 117 2.40 0.97 5.77
CA ARG A 117 2.61 1.93 4.69
C ARG A 117 3.80 1.52 3.83
N LEU A 118 3.94 2.17 2.68
CA LEU A 118 5.18 2.08 1.92
C LEU A 118 6.32 2.73 2.72
N ALA A 119 7.49 2.10 2.69
CA ALA A 119 8.70 2.68 3.26
C ALA A 119 9.12 3.91 2.46
N VAL A 120 9.76 4.85 3.15
CA VAL A 120 10.43 5.99 2.55
C VAL A 120 11.89 5.99 2.99
N ASP A 121 12.77 6.57 2.17
CA ASP A 121 14.16 6.75 2.52
C ASP A 121 14.39 8.00 3.39
N ARG A 122 15.64 8.32 3.70
CA ARG A 122 16.00 9.49 4.54
C ARG A 122 15.67 10.84 3.91
N ARG A 123 15.42 10.88 2.60
CA ARG A 123 15.01 12.08 1.86
C ARG A 123 13.49 12.20 1.80
N GLY A 124 12.77 11.19 2.29
CA GLY A 124 11.31 11.11 2.22
C GLY A 124 10.82 10.51 0.90
N ASP A 125 11.71 9.97 0.06
CA ASP A 125 11.33 9.34 -1.21
C ASP A 125 10.82 7.92 -0.97
N CYS A 126 9.70 7.55 -1.59
CA CYS A 126 9.16 6.20 -1.52
C CYS A 126 10.20 5.17 -1.96
N ALA A 127 10.28 4.04 -1.26
CA ALA A 127 11.18 2.94 -1.58
C ALA A 127 10.99 2.35 -2.99
N PHE A 128 9.89 2.68 -3.68
CA PHE A 128 9.63 2.26 -5.06
C PHE A 128 9.81 3.38 -6.10
N LEU A 129 10.20 4.58 -5.68
CA LEU A 129 10.53 5.67 -6.61
C LEU A 129 11.87 5.39 -7.30
N GLY A 130 11.92 5.57 -8.62
CA GLY A 130 13.12 5.53 -9.44
C GLY A 130 13.17 6.72 -10.41
N ALA A 131 14.24 6.82 -11.20
CA ALA A 131 14.44 7.93 -12.13
C ALA A 131 13.32 8.05 -13.19
N GLU A 132 12.75 6.94 -13.61
CA GLU A 132 11.64 6.88 -14.58
C GLU A 132 10.26 6.84 -13.89
N GLY A 133 10.20 7.17 -12.60
CA GLY A 133 8.99 7.05 -11.79
C GLY A 133 8.89 5.75 -11.00
N CYS A 134 7.66 5.35 -10.66
CA CYS A 134 7.42 4.22 -9.78
C CYS A 134 7.84 2.90 -10.44
N ARG A 135 8.73 2.15 -9.76
CA ARG A 135 9.24 0.84 -10.20
C ARG A 135 8.21 -0.27 -10.14
N LEU A 136 7.11 -0.09 -9.38
CA LEU A 136 6.01 -1.05 -9.38
C LEU A 136 5.19 -0.93 -10.67
N PRO A 137 4.84 -2.05 -11.32
CA PRO A 137 3.83 -2.07 -12.37
C PRO A 137 2.52 -1.48 -11.87
N ARG A 138 1.77 -0.84 -12.77
CA ARG A 138 0.57 -0.08 -12.42
C ARG A 138 -0.46 -0.92 -11.67
N GLU A 139 -0.63 -2.17 -12.07
CA GLU A 139 -1.53 -3.16 -11.49
C GLU A 139 -1.06 -3.70 -10.13
N VAL A 140 0.21 -3.50 -9.77
CA VAL A 140 0.85 -3.89 -8.49
C VAL A 140 0.93 -2.70 -7.52
N ARG A 141 0.89 -1.46 -8.00
CA ARG A 141 0.84 -0.25 -7.15
C ARG A 141 -0.32 -0.29 -6.15
N PRO A 142 -0.19 0.32 -4.96
CA PRO A 142 -1.32 0.51 -4.04
C PRO A 142 -2.51 1.17 -4.72
N TRP A 143 -3.72 0.89 -4.23
CA TRP A 143 -4.96 1.48 -4.71
C TRP A 143 -4.91 3.00 -4.67
N TYR A 144 -4.41 3.58 -3.57
CA TYR A 144 -4.22 5.03 -3.46
C TYR A 144 -3.33 5.59 -4.57
N CYS A 145 -2.17 4.95 -4.83
CA CYS A 145 -1.27 5.38 -5.89
C CYS A 145 -1.89 5.25 -7.30
N ARG A 146 -2.88 4.38 -7.47
CA ARG A 146 -3.63 4.21 -8.73
C ARG A 146 -4.81 5.16 -8.85
N LEU A 147 -5.34 5.64 -7.73
CA LEU A 147 -6.46 6.57 -7.66
C LEU A 147 -5.99 8.01 -7.74
N PHE A 148 -4.89 8.36 -7.06
CA PHE A 148 -4.39 9.72 -6.97
C PHE A 148 -4.17 10.36 -8.36
N PRO A 149 -4.61 11.62 -8.59
CA PRO A 149 -5.19 12.58 -7.63
C PRO A 149 -6.71 12.51 -7.50
N LEU A 150 -7.35 11.46 -8.00
CA LEU A 150 -8.80 11.29 -7.99
C LEU A 150 -9.25 10.57 -6.70
N TRP A 151 -10.42 10.95 -6.21
CA TRP A 151 -11.01 10.34 -5.03
C TRP A 151 -12.53 10.30 -5.12
N MET A 152 -13.16 9.33 -4.48
CA MET A 152 -14.62 9.27 -4.39
C MET A 152 -15.10 9.95 -3.10
N ARG A 153 -16.08 10.84 -3.23
CA ARG A 153 -16.79 11.44 -2.10
C ARG A 153 -18.28 11.17 -2.26
N GLY A 154 -18.74 10.09 -1.62
CA GLY A 154 -20.02 9.46 -1.95
C GLY A 154 -20.05 9.08 -3.43
N GLU A 155 -21.09 9.53 -4.12
CA GLU A 155 -21.38 9.38 -5.55
C GLU A 155 -20.34 9.98 -6.51
N ARG A 156 -19.62 11.01 -6.06
CA ARG A 156 -18.93 11.96 -6.94
C ARG A 156 -17.44 11.72 -6.96
N ILE A 157 -16.86 11.82 -8.15
CA ILE A 157 -15.40 11.89 -8.30
C ILE A 157 -14.97 13.32 -7.96
N THR A 158 -14.03 13.42 -7.05
CA THR A 158 -13.37 14.66 -6.61
C THR A 158 -11.90 14.60 -6.98
N LEU A 159 -11.28 15.78 -7.08
CA LEU A 159 -9.86 15.93 -7.36
C LEU A 159 -9.17 16.53 -6.14
N PHE A 160 -8.09 15.90 -5.71
CA PHE A 160 -7.10 16.60 -4.92
C PHE A 160 -6.37 17.61 -5.81
N THR A 161 -6.07 18.78 -5.26
CA THR A 161 -5.35 19.86 -5.96
C THR A 161 -4.01 20.19 -5.30
N PRO A 162 -3.05 19.26 -5.23
CA PRO A 162 -1.72 19.59 -4.74
C PRO A 162 -0.96 20.39 -5.80
N ASP A 163 -0.24 21.41 -5.35
CA ASP A 163 0.37 22.45 -6.19
C ASP A 163 1.29 21.91 -7.30
N HIS A 164 1.92 20.76 -7.06
CA HIS A 164 2.93 20.18 -7.94
C HIS A 164 2.45 18.96 -8.74
N CYS A 165 1.17 18.58 -8.66
CA CYS A 165 0.68 17.46 -9.44
C CYS A 165 0.57 17.83 -10.93
N VAL A 166 1.48 17.28 -11.75
CA VAL A 166 1.50 17.49 -13.21
C VAL A 166 0.15 17.21 -13.84
N ALA A 167 -0.51 16.11 -13.47
CA ALA A 167 -1.81 15.73 -14.02
C ALA A 167 -2.88 16.81 -13.76
N VAL A 168 -2.92 17.40 -12.56
CA VAL A 168 -3.89 18.45 -12.19
C VAL A 168 -3.55 19.77 -12.89
N ARG A 169 -2.27 20.18 -12.84
CA ARG A 169 -1.78 21.44 -13.40
C ARG A 169 -1.99 21.52 -14.91
N GLU A 170 -1.69 20.45 -15.62
CA GLU A 170 -1.85 20.36 -17.08
C GLU A 170 -3.30 20.08 -17.47
N GLY A 171 -3.99 19.19 -16.75
CA GLY A 171 -5.34 18.77 -17.09
C GLY A 171 -6.38 19.87 -16.91
N ARG A 172 -6.32 20.62 -15.79
CA ARG A 172 -7.25 21.69 -15.38
C ARG A 172 -8.72 21.30 -15.19
N THR A 173 -9.22 20.27 -15.87
CA THR A 173 -10.58 19.75 -15.80
C THR A 173 -10.56 18.26 -15.42
N LEU A 174 -11.65 17.76 -14.83
CA LEU A 174 -11.76 16.35 -14.45
C LEU A 174 -11.52 15.39 -15.62
N ALA A 175 -12.13 15.66 -16.78
CA ALA A 175 -11.97 14.85 -17.98
C ALA A 175 -10.50 14.77 -18.45
N ASN A 176 -9.80 15.91 -18.42
CA ASN A 176 -8.39 15.96 -18.83
C ASN A 176 -7.47 15.31 -17.79
N VAL A 177 -7.77 15.44 -16.49
CA VAL A 177 -7.01 14.76 -15.43
C VAL A 177 -7.17 13.24 -15.57
N LEU A 178 -8.39 12.76 -15.77
CA LEU A 178 -8.71 11.35 -16.05
C LEU A 178 -7.90 10.84 -17.25
N ALA A 179 -7.88 11.60 -18.36
CA ALA A 179 -7.08 11.26 -19.53
C ALA A 179 -5.57 11.24 -19.23
N ALA A 180 -5.05 12.21 -18.47
CA ALA A 180 -3.63 12.34 -18.14
C ALA A 180 -3.10 11.20 -17.26
N VAL A 181 -3.98 10.61 -16.43
CA VAL A 181 -3.65 9.42 -15.64
C VAL A 181 -4.16 8.13 -16.28
N HIS A 182 -4.70 8.17 -17.50
CA HIS A 182 -5.29 7.02 -18.21
C HIS A 182 -6.33 6.25 -17.38
N LEU A 183 -7.31 6.95 -16.85
CA LEU A 183 -8.46 6.38 -16.15
C LEU A 183 -9.76 6.89 -16.77
N THR A 184 -10.79 6.05 -16.74
CA THR A 184 -12.18 6.46 -16.92
C THR A 184 -12.85 6.66 -15.55
N GLU A 185 -14.02 7.30 -15.52
CA GLU A 185 -14.82 7.36 -14.29
C GLU A 185 -15.16 5.97 -13.74
N LYS A 186 -15.43 5.01 -14.64
CA LYS A 186 -15.70 3.62 -14.29
C LYS A 186 -14.48 2.99 -13.59
N ASP A 187 -13.27 3.27 -14.06
CA ASP A 187 -12.05 2.78 -13.44
C ASP A 187 -11.86 3.35 -12.04
N VAL A 188 -12.11 4.66 -11.84
CA VAL A 188 -12.03 5.29 -10.52
C VAL A 188 -12.99 4.63 -9.54
N ARG A 189 -14.25 4.43 -9.95
CA ARG A 189 -15.28 3.76 -9.12
C ARG A 189 -14.87 2.33 -8.77
N LEU A 190 -14.38 1.58 -9.76
CA LEU A 190 -13.93 0.21 -9.56
C LEU A 190 -12.72 0.13 -8.62
N LEU A 191 -11.72 1.00 -8.80
CA LEU A 191 -10.53 1.05 -7.95
C LEU A 191 -10.88 1.44 -6.52
N PHE A 192 -11.75 2.43 -6.33
CA PHE A 192 -12.22 2.84 -5.02
C PHE A 192 -13.01 1.73 -4.33
N GLY A 193 -13.93 1.07 -5.04
CA GLY A 193 -14.66 -0.08 -4.51
C GLY A 193 -13.74 -1.23 -4.09
N ARG A 194 -12.72 -1.55 -4.90
CA ARG A 194 -11.72 -2.58 -4.56
C ARG A 194 -10.91 -2.22 -3.33
N MET A 195 -10.50 -0.96 -3.21
CA MET A 195 -9.80 -0.47 -2.01
C MET A 195 -10.66 -0.63 -0.76
N ARG A 196 -11.95 -0.26 -0.84
CA ARG A 196 -12.89 -0.42 0.28
C ARG A 196 -13.03 -1.88 0.69
N LEU A 197 -13.27 -2.76 -0.28
CA LEU A 197 -13.37 -4.21 -0.04
C LEU A 197 -12.09 -4.78 0.56
N ALA A 198 -10.92 -4.31 0.13
CA ALA A 198 -9.62 -4.72 0.68
C ALA A 198 -9.43 -4.34 2.16
N TRP A 199 -10.17 -3.35 2.65
CA TRP A 199 -10.25 -2.98 4.07
C TRP A 199 -11.48 -3.56 4.78
N GLY A 200 -12.29 -4.38 4.12
CA GLY A 200 -13.53 -4.89 4.70
C GLY A 200 -14.63 -3.84 4.84
N LEU A 201 -14.50 -2.70 4.17
CA LEU A 201 -15.58 -1.71 4.05
C LEU A 201 -16.56 -2.16 2.95
N PRO A 202 -17.87 -1.89 3.11
CA PRO A 202 -18.83 -2.18 2.05
C PRO A 202 -18.49 -1.35 0.81
N PRO A 203 -18.74 -1.86 -0.41
CA PRO A 203 -18.66 -1.03 -1.61
C PRO A 203 -19.63 0.15 -1.47
N LEU A 204 -19.37 1.24 -2.19
CA LEU A 204 -20.38 2.31 -2.29
C LEU A 204 -21.65 1.72 -2.92
N ASP A 205 -22.80 1.95 -2.31
CA ASP A 205 -24.05 1.32 -2.72
C ASP A 205 -24.45 1.79 -4.13
N PRO A 206 -24.67 0.88 -5.11
CA PRO A 206 -25.21 1.19 -6.43
C PRO A 206 -26.56 1.93 -6.41
N PHE A 207 -27.38 1.73 -5.37
CA PHE A 207 -28.69 2.37 -5.26
C PHE A 207 -28.64 3.81 -4.77
N GLU A 208 -27.57 4.19 -4.08
CA GLU A 208 -27.23 5.61 -3.95
C GLU A 208 -26.53 6.08 -5.24
N SER A 209 -25.70 5.23 -5.89
CA SER A 209 -24.77 5.60 -6.97
C SER A 209 -25.24 5.69 -8.42
N GLY A 210 -26.55 5.79 -8.65
CA GLY A 210 -27.12 6.32 -9.90
C GLY A 210 -26.64 5.65 -11.20
N LEU A 211 -26.08 4.45 -11.14
CA LEU A 211 -25.67 3.71 -12.33
C LEU A 211 -26.83 2.82 -12.76
N PRO A 212 -27.42 3.03 -13.96
CA PRO A 212 -28.41 2.10 -14.46
C PRO A 212 -27.71 0.77 -14.73
N PHE A 213 -28.20 -0.29 -14.09
CA PHE A 213 -27.97 -1.64 -14.57
C PHE A 213 -28.59 -1.71 -15.97
N ALA A 214 -27.78 -1.64 -17.03
CA ALA A 214 -28.23 -2.06 -18.35
C ALA A 214 -28.41 -3.57 -18.28
N ALA A 215 -29.66 -4.02 -18.10
CA ALA A 215 -30.02 -5.40 -18.36
C ALA A 215 -29.66 -5.71 -19.83
N PRO A 216 -29.15 -6.93 -20.14
CA PRO A 216 -28.94 -7.30 -21.52
C PRO A 216 -30.28 -7.28 -22.25
N ASN A 217 -30.37 -6.46 -23.31
CA ASN A 217 -31.45 -6.51 -24.28
C ASN A 217 -31.50 -7.92 -24.88
N GLY A 218 -32.47 -8.73 -24.42
CA GLY A 218 -32.98 -9.90 -25.11
C GLY A 218 -34.33 -9.54 -25.71
N ALA A 219 -34.43 -9.72 -27.02
CA ALA A 219 -35.50 -9.27 -27.90
C ALA A 219 -36.94 -9.57 -27.43
N GLN A 220 -37.82 -8.62 -27.74
CA GLN A 220 -39.22 -8.91 -28.02
C GLN A 220 -39.30 -9.83 -29.24
N ASP A 221 -40.01 -10.95 -29.12
CA ASP A 221 -40.92 -11.41 -30.15
C ASP A 221 -42.16 -11.98 -29.44
N ALA A 222 -43.32 -11.60 -29.95
CA ALA A 222 -44.65 -11.89 -29.44
C ALA A 222 -45.08 -13.33 -29.73
N ASP A 223 -45.92 -13.92 -28.86
CA ASP A 223 -47.23 -14.43 -29.29
C ASP A 223 -48.16 -14.72 -28.10
N ASP A 224 -49.46 -14.63 -28.37
CA ASP A 224 -50.63 -14.74 -27.49
C ASP A 224 -50.78 -16.10 -26.76
N THR A 225 -51.32 -16.08 -25.53
CA THR A 225 -52.67 -16.62 -25.17
C THR A 225 -52.84 -16.95 -23.68
N ALA A 226 -54.01 -16.55 -23.16
CA ALA A 226 -54.87 -17.21 -22.17
C ALA A 226 -54.47 -17.30 -20.68
N ALA A 227 -55.51 -17.06 -19.87
CA ALA A 227 -55.59 -17.02 -18.43
C ALA A 227 -55.23 -18.35 -17.74
N ASP A 228 -54.65 -18.27 -16.54
CA ASP A 228 -55.25 -18.92 -15.37
C ASP A 228 -54.74 -18.30 -14.05
N THR A 229 -55.66 -18.17 -13.11
CA THR A 229 -55.44 -17.79 -11.72
C THR A 229 -54.84 -18.94 -10.93
N VAL A 230 -53.77 -18.70 -10.17
CA VAL A 230 -53.47 -19.48 -8.96
C VAL A 230 -52.71 -18.62 -7.94
N ASP A 231 -53.22 -18.74 -6.72
CA ASP A 231 -52.73 -18.26 -5.44
C ASP A 231 -51.41 -18.94 -5.03
N ASP A 232 -50.85 -18.42 -3.93
CA ASP A 232 -49.89 -19.03 -3.02
C ASP A 232 -48.37 -18.78 -3.12
N ALA A 233 -47.87 -18.39 -1.93
CA ALA A 233 -46.54 -18.58 -1.36
C ALA A 233 -45.35 -17.76 -1.89
N ALA A 234 -45.03 -16.70 -1.13
CA ALA A 234 -43.72 -16.05 -1.10
C ALA A 234 -42.59 -17.06 -0.78
N PRO A 235 -41.45 -17.04 -1.48
CA PRO A 235 -40.31 -17.86 -1.12
C PRO A 235 -39.65 -17.31 0.14
N ALA A 236 -39.59 -18.15 1.17
CA ALA A 236 -38.88 -17.89 2.40
C ALA A 236 -37.40 -17.60 2.13
N SER A 237 -36.91 -16.50 2.73
CA SER A 237 -35.49 -16.14 2.76
C SER A 237 -34.63 -17.30 3.25
N PRO A 238 -33.47 -17.58 2.63
CA PRO A 238 -32.54 -18.58 3.16
C PRO A 238 -31.99 -18.12 4.52
N PRO A 239 -31.73 -19.06 5.45
CA PRO A 239 -31.17 -18.73 6.75
C PRO A 239 -29.78 -18.09 6.59
N ALA A 240 -29.57 -16.96 7.28
CA ALA A 240 -28.29 -16.29 7.34
C ALA A 240 -27.20 -17.23 7.87
N VAL A 241 -26.20 -17.50 7.03
CA VAL A 241 -24.99 -18.23 7.43
C VAL A 241 -24.23 -17.36 8.44
N PRO A 242 -23.94 -17.84 9.67
CA PRO A 242 -23.15 -17.09 10.62
C PRO A 242 -21.75 -16.84 10.07
N LEU A 243 -21.32 -15.57 10.03
CA LEU A 243 -19.94 -15.19 9.72
C LEU A 243 -18.98 -15.94 10.67
N PRO A 244 -17.85 -16.47 10.16
CA PRO A 244 -16.84 -17.11 10.99
C PRO A 244 -16.31 -16.11 12.02
N LYS A 245 -16.27 -16.54 13.27
CA LYS A 245 -15.74 -15.75 14.38
C LYS A 245 -14.29 -15.34 14.07
N PRO A 246 -13.87 -14.10 14.39
CA PRO A 246 -12.49 -13.67 14.25
C PRO A 246 -11.57 -14.65 14.95
N GLN A 247 -10.59 -15.19 14.21
CA GLN A 247 -9.54 -16.01 14.81
C GLN A 247 -8.68 -15.11 15.72
N PRO A 248 -8.32 -15.56 16.93
CA PRO A 248 -7.46 -14.80 17.82
C PRO A 248 -6.11 -14.55 17.15
N VAL A 249 -5.67 -13.29 17.22
CA VAL A 249 -4.34 -12.88 16.74
C VAL A 249 -3.28 -13.60 17.57
N PRO A 250 -2.30 -14.29 16.96
CA PRO A 250 -1.24 -14.95 17.70
C PRO A 250 -0.42 -13.93 18.50
N ASP A 251 -0.20 -14.23 19.78
CA ASP A 251 0.56 -13.39 20.71
C ASP A 251 2.00 -13.18 20.18
N PRO A 252 2.44 -11.93 19.96
CA PRO A 252 3.81 -11.64 19.52
C PRO A 252 4.88 -12.11 20.53
N ALA A 253 4.51 -12.42 21.77
CA ALA A 253 5.41 -13.04 22.74
C ALA A 253 5.77 -14.50 22.42
N ALA A 254 5.00 -15.18 21.56
CA ALA A 254 5.24 -16.58 21.16
C ALA A 254 6.27 -16.74 20.03
N ALA A 255 6.75 -15.64 19.43
CA ALA A 255 7.82 -15.70 18.44
C ALA A 255 9.16 -16.09 19.10
N PRO A 256 9.93 -17.05 18.56
CA PRO A 256 11.21 -17.47 19.14
C PRO A 256 12.18 -16.28 19.16
N ARG A 257 12.44 -15.76 20.36
CA ARG A 257 13.37 -14.64 20.60
C ARG A 257 14.80 -15.09 20.31
N GLY A 258 15.28 -14.83 19.11
CA GLY A 258 16.68 -14.91 18.76
C GLY A 258 17.49 -13.96 19.65
N ARG A 259 18.26 -14.53 20.59
CA ARG A 259 19.15 -13.77 21.48
C ARG A 259 20.26 -13.11 20.67
N ARG A 260 20.12 -11.83 20.32
CA ARG A 260 21.26 -10.96 20.04
C ARG A 260 21.28 -9.84 21.07
N ARG A 261 22.26 -9.93 21.96
CA ARG A 261 22.55 -8.96 23.00
C ARG A 261 23.10 -7.69 22.32
N PRO A 262 22.58 -6.49 22.59
CA PRO A 262 23.16 -5.27 22.07
C PRO A 262 24.56 -5.03 22.67
N PRO A 263 25.50 -4.44 21.92
CA PRO A 263 26.81 -4.09 22.45
C PRO A 263 26.70 -3.02 23.54
N ARG A 264 27.52 -3.16 24.59
CA ARG A 264 27.58 -2.22 25.71
C ARG A 264 28.07 -0.84 25.23
N PRO A 265 27.54 0.27 25.76
CA PRO A 265 28.12 1.59 25.57
C PRO A 265 29.54 1.64 26.17
N GLY A 266 30.52 2.09 25.39
CA GLY A 266 31.87 2.36 25.87
C GLY A 266 31.88 3.55 26.84
N LYS A 267 32.71 3.45 27.89
CA LYS A 267 32.92 4.54 28.86
C LYS A 267 33.54 5.78 28.18
N PRO A 268 33.13 6.99 28.54
CA PRO A 268 33.80 8.21 28.10
C PRO A 268 35.08 8.46 28.92
N GLY A 269 36.14 8.87 28.24
CA GLY A 269 37.33 9.50 28.84
C GLY A 269 38.55 8.62 29.00
N ALA A 270 39.46 8.67 28.03
CA ALA A 270 40.89 8.60 28.24
C ALA A 270 41.54 9.45 27.15
N LEU A 271 41.98 10.64 27.56
CA LEU A 271 43.03 11.40 26.87
C LEU A 271 44.27 10.50 26.82
N ASP A 272 44.87 10.36 25.65
CA ASP A 272 46.22 9.86 25.54
C ASP A 272 47.01 10.83 24.66
N ASP A 273 48.00 11.44 25.31
CA ASP A 273 48.95 12.39 24.76
C ASP A 273 50.09 11.65 24.05
N GLY A 274 50.49 12.17 22.89
CA GLY A 274 51.89 12.12 22.43
C GLY A 274 52.11 11.65 20.99
N PRO A 275 53.32 11.84 20.45
CA PRO A 275 54.22 12.98 20.61
C PRO A 275 54.50 13.69 19.26
N GLU A 276 54.85 14.97 19.34
CA GLU A 276 55.53 15.68 18.26
C GLU A 276 56.85 14.97 17.91
N THR A 277 57.15 14.81 16.62
CA THR A 277 58.49 15.00 16.06
C THR A 277 58.49 15.01 14.53
N LEU A 278 59.07 16.11 14.01
CA LEU A 278 59.60 16.40 12.66
C LEU A 278 58.61 16.68 11.52
#